data_AF-A0A220XII0-F1
#
_entry.id   AF-A0A220XII0-F1
#
_cell.length_a   1.000
_cell.length_b   1.000
_cell.length_c   1.000
_cell.angle_alpha   90.00
_cell.angle_beta   90.00
_cell.angle_gamma   90.00
#
_symmetry.space_group_name_H-M   'P 1'
#
loop_
_entity.id
_entity.type
_entity.pdbx_description
1 polymer ?
#
loop_
_entity_poly.entity_id
_entity_poly.type
_entity_poly.pdbx_seq_one_letter_code
_entity_poly.pdbx_strand_id
1 'polypeptide(L)'
;MKSVYGLMLLMIWAGLEITEVVSTGKFDFGVFDVNGDKKLDQSDLDGLRNFATFKAHFTNEAEISAIIDVLNKALSGKTSISSTDWNSATIQHDYEAKISA
;
A
#
# COMPACT_ATOMS: atom_id res chain seq x y z
N MET A 1 10.09 -13.98 11.35
CA MET A 1 8.61 -14.04 11.42
C MET A 1 8.09 -13.18 10.28
N LYS A 2 7.63 -13.83 9.19
CA LYS A 2 7.14 -13.15 7.98
C LYS A 2 5.66 -12.80 8.17
N SER A 3 5.30 -11.55 7.83
CA SER A 3 3.99 -11.13 7.34
C SER A 3 2.75 -11.48 8.18
N VAL A 4 2.46 -10.71 9.23
CA VAL A 4 1.07 -10.58 9.72
C VAL A 4 0.34 -9.47 8.94
N TYR A 5 1.05 -8.44 8.50
CA TYR A 5 0.50 -7.29 7.77
C TYR A 5 0.28 -7.54 6.28
N GLY A 6 1.22 -8.21 5.59
CA GLY A 6 1.00 -8.69 4.21
C GLY A 6 -0.09 -9.76 4.14
N LEU A 7 -0.19 -10.65 5.14
CA LEU A 7 -1.29 -11.61 5.27
C LEU A 7 -2.61 -10.94 5.64
N MET A 8 -2.60 -9.83 6.41
CA MET A 8 -3.78 -8.99 6.67
C MET A 8 -4.30 -8.31 5.40
N LEU A 9 -3.41 -7.74 4.57
CA LEU A 9 -3.78 -7.16 3.28
C LEU A 9 -4.39 -8.22 2.34
N LEU A 10 -3.89 -9.46 2.39
CA LEU A 10 -4.38 -10.61 1.63
C LEU A 10 -5.66 -11.23 2.22
N MET A 11 -5.86 -11.20 3.55
CA MET A 11 -7.11 -11.61 4.23
C MET A 11 -8.25 -10.59 4.00
N ILE A 12 -7.91 -9.30 3.92
CA ILE A 12 -8.85 -8.25 3.48
C ILE A 12 -9.23 -8.49 2.01
N TRP A 13 -8.31 -8.99 1.18
CA TRP A 13 -8.56 -9.32 -0.23
C TRP A 13 -9.38 -10.61 -0.43
N ALA A 14 -9.07 -11.70 0.28
CA ALA A 14 -9.78 -12.99 0.14
C ALA A 14 -11.13 -13.05 0.90
N GLY A 15 -11.32 -12.23 1.93
CA GLY A 15 -12.58 -12.17 2.70
C GLY A 15 -13.67 -11.29 2.07
N LEU A 16 -13.32 -10.37 1.16
CA LEU A 16 -14.26 -9.39 0.60
C LEU A 16 -15.10 -9.88 -0.58
N GLU A 17 -14.72 -10.98 -1.25
CA GLU A 17 -15.45 -11.48 -2.44
C GLU A 17 -16.51 -12.55 -2.12
N ILE A 18 -16.56 -13.07 -0.88
CA ILE A 18 -17.41 -14.23 -0.53
C ILE A 18 -18.59 -13.87 0.37
N THR A 19 -18.54 -12.80 1.18
CA THR A 19 -19.63 -12.51 2.11
C THR A 19 -19.82 -11.00 2.32
N GLU A 20 -20.92 -10.48 1.78
CA GLU A 20 -21.59 -9.30 2.33
C GLU A 20 -21.69 -9.43 3.87
N VAL A 21 -21.70 -8.30 4.59
CA VAL A 21 -21.83 -8.19 6.06
C VAL A 21 -20.52 -8.19 6.86
N VAL A 22 -19.55 -7.34 6.50
CA VAL A 22 -18.84 -6.51 7.49
C VAL A 22 -18.39 -5.24 6.76
N SER A 23 -18.70 -4.05 7.28
CA SER A 23 -17.94 -2.84 6.92
C SER A 23 -16.55 -2.98 7.50
N THR A 24 -15.69 -3.81 6.90
CA THR A 24 -14.25 -3.70 7.13
C THR A 24 -13.84 -2.39 6.49
N GLY A 25 -13.31 -1.48 7.31
CA GLY A 25 -12.85 -0.17 6.84
C GLY A 25 -12.04 -0.36 5.56
N LYS A 26 -12.51 0.31 4.51
CA LYS A 26 -11.85 0.37 3.20
C LYS A 26 -10.35 0.58 3.42
N PHE A 27 -9.53 -0.03 2.57
CA PHE A 27 -8.12 0.34 2.44
C PHE A 27 -7.96 1.85 2.60
N ASP A 28 -7.24 2.26 3.65
CA ASP A 28 -7.12 3.67 3.98
C ASP A 28 -6.00 4.26 3.13
N PHE A 29 -6.40 4.79 1.97
CA PHE A 29 -5.49 5.53 1.08
C PHE A 29 -4.85 6.73 1.81
N GLY A 30 -5.49 7.23 2.89
CA GLY A 30 -4.96 8.25 3.78
C GLY A 30 -3.70 7.86 4.54
N VAL A 31 -3.36 6.56 4.58
CA VAL A 31 -2.07 6.07 5.11
C VAL A 31 -0.91 6.48 4.20
N PHE A 32 -1.19 6.76 2.92
CA PHE A 32 -0.20 7.11 1.91
C PHE A 32 -0.30 8.56 1.41
N ASP A 33 -1.37 9.26 1.77
CA ASP A 33 -1.64 10.66 1.40
C ASP A 33 -0.95 11.61 2.39
N VAL A 34 0.32 11.93 2.12
CA VAL A 34 1.15 12.75 3.02
C VAL A 34 0.73 14.23 2.92
N ASN A 35 0.38 14.67 1.72
CA ASN A 35 0.03 16.07 1.44
C ASN A 35 -1.47 16.37 1.60
N GLY A 36 -2.33 15.36 1.72
CA GLY A 36 -3.78 15.49 1.93
C GLY A 36 -4.58 15.78 0.65
N ASP A 37 -3.99 15.61 -0.54
CA ASP A 37 -4.61 15.92 -1.82
C ASP A 37 -5.41 14.75 -2.42
N LYS A 38 -5.42 13.61 -1.70
CA LYS A 38 -6.10 12.36 -2.05
C LYS A 38 -5.56 11.70 -3.33
N LYS A 39 -4.34 12.00 -3.70
CA LYS A 39 -3.57 11.30 -4.72
C LYS A 39 -2.34 10.70 -4.05
N LEU A 40 -1.79 9.69 -4.70
CA LEU A 40 -0.47 9.18 -4.35
C LEU A 40 0.45 9.60 -5.48
N ASP A 41 1.31 10.58 -5.21
CA ASP A 41 2.29 11.09 -6.16
C ASP A 41 3.71 11.10 -5.59
N GLN A 42 4.64 11.72 -6.33
CA GLN A 42 6.03 11.79 -5.89
C GLN A 42 6.22 12.60 -4.60
N SER A 43 5.39 13.64 -4.37
CA SER A 43 5.43 14.42 -3.13
C SER A 43 5.07 13.57 -1.93
N ASP A 44 4.13 12.64 -2.09
CA ASP A 44 3.77 11.70 -1.03
C ASP A 44 4.89 10.68 -0.79
N LEU A 45 5.47 10.13 -1.86
CA LEU A 45 6.57 9.15 -1.75
C LEU A 45 7.79 9.71 -1.03
N ASP A 46 8.15 10.96 -1.32
CA ASP A 46 9.29 11.64 -0.70
C ASP A 46 9.08 11.82 0.81
N GLY A 47 7.82 12.01 1.24
CA GLY A 47 7.44 12.18 2.64
C GLY A 47 7.07 10.88 3.38
N LEU A 48 6.78 9.79 2.65
CA LEU A 48 6.14 8.58 3.18
C LEU A 48 6.91 7.95 4.35
N ARG A 49 8.25 7.91 4.25
CA ARG A 49 9.13 7.33 5.29
C ARG A 49 9.03 8.03 6.64
N ASN A 50 8.64 9.30 6.63
CA ASN A 50 8.53 10.13 7.84
C ASN A 50 7.08 10.36 8.24
N PHE A 51 6.13 9.86 7.47
CA PHE A 51 4.71 10.09 7.71
C PHE A 51 4.22 9.22 8.88
N ALA A 52 3.74 9.87 9.94
CA ALA A 52 3.36 9.19 11.19
C ALA A 52 2.28 8.13 10.97
N THR A 53 1.29 8.43 10.13
CA THR A 53 0.21 7.49 9.79
C THR A 53 0.76 6.25 9.09
N PHE A 54 1.66 6.43 8.12
CA PHE A 54 2.34 5.33 7.44
C PHE A 54 3.15 4.48 8.42
N LYS A 55 3.97 5.11 9.27
CA LYS A 55 4.81 4.40 10.27
C LYS A 55 4.01 3.71 11.37
N ALA A 56 2.79 4.15 11.66
CA ALA A 56 1.89 3.47 12.59
C ALA A 56 1.40 2.12 12.04
N HIS A 57 1.33 1.99 10.71
CA HIS A 57 0.89 0.77 10.02
C HIS A 57 2.06 -0.12 9.60
N PHE A 58 3.16 0.48 9.16
CA PHE A 58 4.35 -0.21 8.67
C PHE A 58 5.55 0.19 9.53
N THR A 59 6.00 -0.75 10.37
CA THR A 59 7.10 -0.51 11.33
C THR A 59 8.40 -1.21 10.93
N ASN A 60 8.33 -2.16 9.99
CA ASN A 60 9.48 -2.89 9.51
C ASN A 60 10.15 -2.15 8.34
N GLU A 61 11.41 -1.72 8.52
CA GLU A 61 12.16 -0.97 7.49
C GLU A 61 12.33 -1.72 6.16
N ALA A 62 12.39 -3.05 6.18
CA ALA A 62 12.44 -3.86 4.96
C ALA A 62 11.08 -3.81 4.21
N GLU A 63 9.98 -3.88 4.94
CA GLU A 63 8.61 -3.75 4.40
C GLU A 63 8.36 -2.34 3.86
N ILE A 64 8.72 -1.30 4.62
CA ILE A 64 8.66 0.10 4.19
C ILE A 64 9.43 0.31 2.89
N SER A 65 10.65 -0.23 2.81
CA SER A 65 11.49 -0.09 1.62
C SER A 65 10.94 -0.86 0.42
N ALA A 66 10.35 -2.03 0.64
CA ALA A 66 9.67 -2.79 -0.41
C ALA A 66 8.44 -2.06 -0.95
N ILE A 67 7.61 -1.49 -0.07
CA ILE A 67 6.45 -0.68 -0.46
C ILE A 67 6.92 0.49 -1.33
N ILE A 68 7.85 1.30 -0.84
CA ILE A 68 8.31 2.50 -1.57
C ILE A 68 8.93 2.16 -2.93
N ASP A 69 9.68 1.06 -3.05
CA ASP A 69 10.24 0.64 -4.34
C ASP A 69 9.16 0.28 -5.37
N VAL A 70 8.12 -0.45 -4.95
CA VAL A 70 6.98 -0.79 -5.81
C VAL A 70 6.23 0.47 -6.25
N LEU A 71 6.03 1.42 -5.34
CA LEU A 71 5.33 2.66 -5.66
C LEU A 71 6.12 3.57 -6.58
N ASN A 72 7.44 3.68 -6.39
CA ASN A 72 8.31 4.39 -7.32
C ASN A 72 8.24 3.79 -8.72
N LYS A 73 8.21 2.46 -8.84
CA LYS A 73 8.07 1.80 -10.15
C LYS A 73 6.71 2.09 -10.79
N ALA A 74 5.64 1.98 -10.00
CA ALA A 74 4.29 2.28 -10.48
C ALA A 74 4.11 3.75 -10.88
N LEU A 75 4.80 4.69 -10.20
CA LEU A 75 4.81 6.12 -10.54
C LEU A 75 5.79 6.49 -11.66
N SER A 76 6.82 5.69 -11.95
CA SER A 76 7.79 6.02 -13.01
C SER A 76 7.16 6.23 -14.41
N GLY A 77 5.97 5.67 -14.64
CA GLY A 77 5.18 5.87 -15.86
C GLY A 77 3.86 6.63 -15.66
N LYS A 78 3.58 7.17 -14.47
CA LYS A 78 2.30 7.79 -14.11
C LYS A 78 2.52 9.06 -13.28
N THR A 79 1.69 10.08 -13.47
CA THR A 79 1.75 11.30 -12.64
C THR A 79 1.26 11.06 -11.21
N SER A 80 0.32 10.13 -11.05
CA SER A 80 -0.26 9.76 -9.76
C SER A 80 -0.85 8.35 -9.85
N ILE A 81 -0.94 7.65 -8.73
CA ILE A 81 -1.66 6.38 -8.60
C ILE A 81 -3.03 6.68 -7.97
N SER A 82 -4.11 6.29 -8.65
CA SER A 82 -5.45 6.31 -8.05
C SER A 82 -5.69 5.06 -7.20
N SER A 83 -6.76 5.06 -6.40
CA SER A 83 -7.20 3.86 -5.67
C SER A 83 -7.49 2.67 -6.59
N THR A 84 -7.96 2.91 -7.82
CA THR A 84 -8.17 1.85 -8.82
C THR A 84 -6.84 1.30 -9.36
N ASP A 85 -5.86 2.16 -9.61
CA ASP A 85 -4.54 1.75 -10.08
C ASP A 85 -3.79 0.90 -9.05
N TRP A 86 -3.90 1.28 -7.77
CA TRP A 86 -3.32 0.54 -6.64
C TRP A 86 -3.82 -0.89 -6.57
N ASN A 87 -5.12 -1.08 -6.81
CA ASN A 87 -5.78 -2.39 -6.78
C ASN A 87 -5.45 -3.26 -8.02
N SER A 88 -4.55 -2.81 -8.90
CA SER A 88 -4.09 -3.64 -10.00
C SER A 88 -3.26 -4.82 -9.49
N ALA A 89 -3.51 -6.00 -10.06
CA ALA A 89 -2.80 -7.23 -9.71
C ALA A 89 -1.27 -7.11 -9.87
N THR A 90 -0.81 -6.26 -10.79
CA THR A 90 0.63 -6.01 -11.02
C THR A 90 1.30 -5.36 -9.80
N ILE A 91 0.70 -4.31 -9.23
CA ILE A 91 1.27 -3.62 -8.06
C ILE A 91 1.30 -4.57 -6.85
N GLN A 92 0.22 -5.34 -6.67
CA GLN A 92 0.13 -6.33 -5.58
C GLN A 92 1.17 -7.44 -5.71
N HIS A 93 1.29 -8.04 -6.90
CA HIS A 93 2.26 -9.10 -7.16
C HIS A 93 3.72 -8.64 -6.97
N ASP A 94 4.06 -7.44 -7.46
CA ASP A 94 5.41 -6.90 -7.32
C ASP A 94 5.79 -6.62 -5.87
N TYR A 95 4.81 -6.18 -5.05
CA TYR A 95 4.97 -6.05 -3.61
C TYR A 95 5.20 -7.40 -2.93
N GLU A 96 4.37 -8.40 -3.20
CA GLU A 96 4.51 -9.75 -2.62
C GLU A 96 5.85 -10.39 -2.96
N ALA A 97 6.33 -10.22 -4.20
CA ALA A 97 7.65 -10.66 -4.62
C ALA A 97 8.77 -9.98 -3.83
N LYS A 98 8.64 -8.67 -3.55
CA LYS A 98 9.65 -7.87 -2.85
C LYS A 98 9.78 -8.19 -1.37
N ILE A 99 8.70 -8.54 -0.69
CA ILE A 99 8.72 -8.91 0.73
C ILE A 99 9.12 -10.37 0.97
N SER A 100 9.03 -11.20 -0.06
CA SER A 100 9.30 -12.63 0.03
C SER A 100 10.77 -13.00 -0.26
N ALA A 101 11.44 -12.17 -1.06
CA ALA A 101 12.88 -12.21 -1.38
C ALA A 101 13.76 -11.90 -0.15
#